data_AF-A0A3G6S9F2-F1
#
_entry.id   AF-A0A3G6S9F2-F1
#
_cell.length_a   1.000
_cell.length_b   1.000
_cell.length_c   1.000
_cell.angle_alpha   90.00
_cell.angle_beta   90.00
_cell.angle_gamma   90.00
#
_symmetry.space_group_name_H-M   'P 1'
#
loop_
_entity.id
_entity.type
_entity.pdbx_description
1 polymer ?
#
loop_
_entity_poly.entity_id
_entity_poly.type
_entity_poly.pdbx_seq_one_letter_code
_entity_poly.pdbx_strand_id
1 'polypeptide(L)'
;MRKTALSLGLFAAFLANAQSIKTTIDLVNVKDDKVAVTMEFPKMKSGDIKFHFPKTVPGTYSVDDYGRFIEGIKFYDNKGKELAFTKVNDNSYSLKNAQNLSKISYLVNDSFDEEMDTSKHKAVFSPSGTDIEAGKVYMINTHGFIGYIENMQDVPYQLVVQKPTDFYGTTALVDQDKSESTDTYTLANYAKVTDSPLMYTKPDYITFNAGGMDLVLGVYSPTGKYKAADFKDNLEKMVVAQKKFLGDMNTNKKYAIMLYLSGGDGPMVKGFGALEHHESTSVVLPEAMPKEAIDQTITDVVSHEFFHTVNPLKTHSEEIHYFNYADPKMSQHLWMYEGGTEYFANLFQIQEGLINKDEFLKRIGEKITNSKNYNDTMPFTVMSKNVLQDAYKDQYRNVYEKGALLAMCMDIELRKLSNGEMGYRDMIRKLSQRFGENKPFKDDKLIDELVTVTGYPQIKDFYNKYIAGNQPTPYAEYLKMVGVDVHKQETAPIFWLIKDPNQTGYDDKNKALAFDENSTLSPFAKSIGFKITDQVLALDGKTIDIQKIQDFIGYTRTIKDGQEVTVTILRDNAGKKEKMTLKGKAILDKLSVETLQFKANPSPEELKLQTQWLTGKK
;
A
#
# COMPACT_ATOMS: atom_id res chain seq x y z
N MET A 1 -48.70 -7.18 24.82
CA MET A 1 -47.27 -6.83 24.94
C MET A 1 -46.55 -6.56 23.60
N ARG A 2 -47.23 -6.37 22.45
CA ARG A 2 -46.60 -6.13 21.14
C ARG A 2 -46.60 -4.66 20.65
N LYS A 3 -47.09 -3.71 21.44
CA LYS A 3 -47.10 -2.27 21.08
C LYS A 3 -46.03 -1.42 21.79
N THR A 4 -45.26 -2.00 22.70
CA THR A 4 -44.19 -1.32 23.45
C THR A 4 -42.78 -1.60 22.93
N ALA A 5 -42.59 -2.57 22.05
CA ALA A 5 -41.28 -2.88 21.46
C ALA A 5 -40.93 -1.99 20.24
N LEU A 6 -41.94 -1.50 19.51
CA LEU A 6 -41.73 -0.60 18.37
C LEU A 6 -41.33 0.82 18.82
N SER A 7 -41.80 1.26 19.99
CA SER A 7 -41.46 2.57 20.57
C SER A 7 -40.06 2.59 21.19
N LEU A 8 -39.54 1.48 21.72
CA LEU A 8 -38.15 1.42 22.22
C LEU A 8 -37.10 1.42 21.09
N GLY A 9 -37.40 0.80 19.94
CA GLY A 9 -36.52 0.83 18.77
C GLY A 9 -36.41 2.22 18.14
N LEU A 10 -37.54 2.95 18.04
CA LEU A 10 -37.51 4.36 17.61
C LEU A 10 -36.84 5.27 18.64
N PHE A 11 -37.02 5.05 19.95
CA PHE A 11 -36.37 5.89 20.98
C PHE A 11 -34.85 5.69 21.03
N ALA A 12 -34.34 4.47 20.80
CA ALA A 12 -32.91 4.20 20.72
C ALA A 12 -32.24 4.81 19.47
N ALA A 13 -32.93 4.78 18.32
CA ALA A 13 -32.46 5.44 17.10
C ALA A 13 -32.49 6.99 17.21
N PHE A 14 -33.46 7.56 17.93
CA PHE A 14 -33.52 9.00 18.21
C PHE A 14 -32.46 9.46 19.23
N LEU A 15 -32.17 8.67 20.28
CA LEU A 15 -31.12 9.01 21.26
C LEU A 15 -29.71 8.90 20.69
N ALA A 16 -29.45 7.93 19.80
CA ALA A 16 -28.17 7.84 19.09
C ALA A 16 -27.90 9.07 18.20
N ASN A 17 -28.95 9.65 17.59
CA ASN A 17 -28.85 10.88 16.79
C ASN A 17 -28.58 12.14 17.62
N ALA A 18 -28.93 12.16 18.91
CA ALA A 18 -28.69 13.32 19.78
C ALA A 18 -27.24 13.42 20.27
N GLN A 19 -26.40 12.42 19.97
CA GLN A 19 -25.04 12.30 20.50
C GLN A 19 -23.98 12.06 19.43
N SER A 20 -24.32 12.18 18.14
CA SER A 20 -23.38 12.03 17.03
C SER A 20 -22.73 13.35 16.61
N ILE A 21 -21.58 13.26 15.95
CA ILE A 21 -20.92 14.38 15.27
C ILE A 21 -21.45 14.43 13.85
N LYS A 22 -22.16 15.50 13.48
CA LYS A 22 -22.65 15.69 12.12
C LYS A 22 -21.59 16.38 11.29
N THR A 23 -21.13 15.76 10.22
CA THR A 23 -20.13 16.31 9.31
C THR A 23 -20.73 16.49 7.94
N THR A 24 -20.56 17.66 7.33
CA THR A 24 -21.06 17.97 5.98
C THR A 24 -19.89 18.35 5.08
N ILE A 25 -19.81 17.69 3.92
CA ILE A 25 -18.87 17.96 2.82
C ILE A 25 -19.68 18.54 1.65
N ASP A 26 -19.28 19.70 1.13
CA ASP A 26 -19.98 20.41 0.05
C ASP A 26 -19.21 20.32 -1.28
N LEU A 27 -19.61 19.38 -2.14
CA LEU A 27 -19.06 19.19 -3.49
C LEU A 27 -19.78 20.01 -4.56
N VAL A 28 -20.76 20.83 -4.17
CA VAL A 28 -21.54 21.68 -5.10
C VAL A 28 -20.91 23.07 -5.21
N ASN A 29 -20.51 23.65 -4.07
CA ASN A 29 -19.99 25.01 -4.01
C ASN A 29 -18.46 25.06 -3.93
N VAL A 30 -17.78 24.26 -4.75
CA VAL A 30 -16.31 24.22 -4.84
C VAL A 30 -15.78 25.57 -5.36
N LYS A 31 -14.75 26.11 -4.70
CA LYS A 31 -14.12 27.38 -5.08
C LYS A 31 -12.61 27.25 -4.97
N ASP A 32 -11.89 27.67 -6.00
CA ASP A 32 -10.42 27.63 -6.04
C ASP A 32 -9.86 26.25 -5.61
N ASP A 33 -10.47 25.20 -6.16
CA ASP A 33 -10.24 23.77 -5.86
C ASP A 33 -10.46 23.31 -4.42
N LYS A 34 -11.20 24.10 -3.64
CA LYS A 34 -11.43 23.82 -2.24
C LYS A 34 -12.87 23.44 -1.96
N VAL A 35 -13.00 22.40 -1.16
CA VAL A 35 -14.29 21.88 -0.67
C VAL A 35 -14.53 22.38 0.74
N ALA A 36 -15.73 22.89 1.00
CA ALA A 36 -16.12 23.31 2.34
C ALA A 36 -16.53 22.12 3.21
N VAL A 37 -16.02 22.09 4.44
CA VAL A 37 -16.38 21.11 5.45
C VAL A 37 -16.91 21.82 6.69
N THR A 38 -18.02 21.30 7.22
CA THR A 38 -18.60 21.72 8.50
C THR A 38 -18.76 20.52 9.41
N MET A 39 -18.40 20.68 10.68
CA MET A 39 -18.64 19.67 11.72
C MET A 39 -19.47 20.28 12.85
N GLU A 40 -20.57 19.65 13.23
CA GLU A 40 -21.43 20.03 14.33
C GLU A 40 -21.33 18.99 15.45
N PHE A 41 -21.14 19.46 16.67
CA PHE A 41 -20.80 18.63 17.83
C PHE A 41 -21.95 18.57 18.83
N PRO A 42 -22.14 17.41 19.50
CA PRO A 42 -23.00 17.35 20.67
C PRO A 42 -22.43 18.24 21.78
N LYS A 43 -23.26 18.54 22.79
CA LYS A 43 -22.83 19.39 23.91
C LYS A 43 -21.58 18.83 24.58
N MET A 44 -20.52 19.62 24.59
CA MET A 44 -19.22 19.26 25.13
C MET A 44 -19.25 19.20 26.66
N LYS A 45 -18.63 18.15 27.22
CA LYS A 45 -18.44 18.01 28.69
C LYS A 45 -17.08 18.56 29.16
N SER A 46 -16.09 18.65 28.27
CA SER A 46 -14.73 19.07 28.60
C SER A 46 -14.56 20.59 28.58
N GLY A 47 -13.69 21.09 29.46
CA GLY A 47 -13.22 22.48 29.48
C GLY A 47 -12.23 22.74 28.36
N ASP A 48 -11.14 21.99 28.27
CA ASP A 48 -10.14 22.17 27.22
C ASP A 48 -10.18 20.97 26.26
N ILE A 49 -9.94 21.22 24.97
CA ILE A 49 -9.90 20.17 23.93
C ILE A 49 -8.70 20.36 23.01
N LYS A 50 -8.32 19.26 22.35
CA LYS A 50 -7.51 19.30 21.14
C LYS A 50 -8.31 18.72 19.97
N PHE A 51 -8.20 19.38 18.83
CA PHE A 51 -8.73 18.94 17.56
C PHE A 51 -7.57 18.58 16.64
N HIS A 52 -7.69 17.45 15.96
CA HIS A 52 -6.62 16.86 15.18
C HIS A 52 -7.09 16.47 13.78
N PHE A 53 -6.21 16.60 12.81
CA PHE A 53 -6.21 15.82 11.59
C PHE A 53 -5.17 14.69 11.71
N PRO A 54 -5.31 13.59 10.98
CA PRO A 54 -4.34 12.51 11.02
C PRO A 54 -2.96 12.97 10.53
N LYS A 55 -1.92 12.53 11.23
CA LYS A 55 -0.53 12.62 10.79
C LYS A 55 -0.18 11.52 9.78
N THR A 56 -0.80 10.37 9.97
CA THR A 56 -0.67 9.15 9.18
C THR A 56 -1.97 8.37 9.33
N VAL A 57 -2.22 7.42 8.44
CA VAL A 57 -3.32 6.46 8.53
C VAL A 57 -2.78 5.03 8.45
N PRO A 58 -3.50 4.03 8.98
CA PRO A 58 -3.17 2.64 8.75
C PRO A 58 -2.98 2.35 7.24
N GLY A 59 -1.99 1.54 6.90
CA GLY A 59 -1.68 1.12 5.52
C GLY A 59 -0.61 1.94 4.78
N THR A 60 -0.42 3.23 5.09
CA THR A 60 0.51 4.08 4.31
C THR A 60 1.93 4.16 4.87
N TYR A 61 2.12 3.87 6.17
CA TYR A 61 3.41 3.86 6.89
C TYR A 61 4.30 5.09 6.58
N SER A 62 3.67 6.23 6.30
CA SER A 62 4.27 7.52 5.95
C SER A 62 3.77 8.62 6.89
N VAL A 63 4.54 9.70 7.01
CA VAL A 63 4.11 10.93 7.67
C VAL A 63 3.65 11.89 6.58
N ASP A 64 2.34 12.09 6.50
CA ASP A 64 1.68 12.83 5.41
C ASP A 64 1.15 14.20 5.88
N ASP A 65 0.84 14.33 7.18
CA ASP A 65 0.38 15.56 7.83
C ASP A 65 -0.85 16.17 7.14
N TYR A 66 -1.97 15.43 7.09
CA TYR A 66 -3.19 15.80 6.36
C TYR A 66 -3.79 17.15 6.79
N GLY A 67 -3.51 17.63 7.99
CA GLY A 67 -3.93 18.96 8.44
C GLY A 67 -3.31 20.12 7.66
N ARG A 68 -2.23 19.88 6.89
CA ARG A 68 -1.59 20.88 6.05
C ARG A 68 -2.47 21.36 4.89
N PHE A 69 -3.44 20.54 4.46
CA PHE A 69 -4.40 20.87 3.39
C PHE A 69 -5.61 21.66 3.88
N ILE A 70 -5.65 21.99 5.17
CA ILE A 70 -6.81 22.63 5.81
C ILE A 70 -6.61 24.14 5.90
N GLU A 71 -7.54 24.87 5.33
CA GLU A 71 -7.50 26.32 5.26
C GLU A 71 -8.67 26.98 6.01
N GLY A 72 -8.38 28.13 6.64
CA GLY A 72 -9.41 29.00 7.21
C GLY A 72 -10.22 28.38 8.34
N ILE A 73 -9.66 27.44 9.11
CA ILE A 73 -10.38 26.77 10.19
C ILE A 73 -10.89 27.74 11.26
N LYS A 74 -12.16 27.56 11.61
CA LYS A 74 -12.86 28.35 12.62
C LYS A 74 -13.67 27.45 13.53
N PHE A 75 -13.76 27.84 14.79
CA PHE A 75 -14.50 27.14 15.84
C PHE A 75 -15.57 28.10 16.37
N TYR A 76 -16.81 27.63 16.55
CA TYR A 76 -17.93 28.48 16.93
C TYR A 76 -18.65 27.95 18.15
N ASP A 77 -19.14 28.87 18.98
CA ASP A 77 -20.05 28.54 20.06
C ASP A 77 -21.49 28.31 19.56
N ASN A 78 -22.40 27.94 20.46
CA ASN A 78 -23.81 27.73 20.14
C ASN A 78 -24.59 29.00 19.74
N LYS A 79 -23.97 30.19 19.79
CA LYS A 79 -24.51 31.47 19.33
C LYS A 79 -23.87 31.93 18.01
N GLY A 80 -23.00 31.11 17.42
CA GLY A 80 -22.28 31.44 16.19
C GLY A 80 -21.09 32.37 16.39
N LYS A 81 -20.65 32.62 17.62
CA LYS A 81 -19.46 33.43 17.90
C LYS A 81 -18.20 32.58 17.76
N GLU A 82 -17.18 33.11 17.08
CA GLU A 82 -15.88 32.45 16.96
C GLU A 82 -15.19 32.30 18.32
N LEU A 83 -14.66 31.12 18.57
CA LEU A 83 -13.86 30.74 19.74
C LEU A 83 -12.38 30.89 19.42
N ALA A 84 -11.61 31.40 20.39
CA ALA A 84 -10.17 31.49 20.27
C ALA A 84 -9.53 30.10 20.35
N PHE A 85 -8.52 29.86 19.51
CA PHE A 85 -7.74 28.63 19.48
C PHE A 85 -6.25 28.93 19.28
N THR A 86 -5.42 27.91 19.48
CA THR A 86 -3.99 27.93 19.16
C THR A 86 -3.69 26.81 18.18
N LYS A 87 -3.14 27.13 17.00
CA LYS A 87 -2.57 26.13 16.09
C LYS A 87 -1.25 25.64 16.69
N VAL A 88 -1.17 24.34 16.98
CA VAL A 88 -0.02 23.70 17.65
C VAL A 88 1.01 23.22 16.63
N ASN A 89 0.54 22.61 15.54
CA ASN A 89 1.32 22.16 14.38
C ASN A 89 0.37 22.04 13.17
N ASP A 90 0.85 21.46 12.06
CA ASP A 90 0.05 21.29 10.83
C ASP A 90 -1.25 20.52 11.09
N ASN A 91 -1.24 19.56 12.01
CA ASN A 91 -2.37 18.67 12.27
C ASN A 91 -3.22 19.05 13.48
N SER A 92 -2.79 19.95 14.35
CA SER A 92 -3.36 20.05 15.71
C SER A 92 -3.71 21.47 16.12
N TYR A 93 -4.87 21.60 16.76
CA TYR A 93 -5.42 22.85 17.30
C TYR A 93 -5.83 22.63 18.75
N SER A 94 -5.56 23.60 19.63
CA SER A 94 -5.96 23.56 21.04
C SER A 94 -6.93 24.68 21.36
N LEU A 95 -7.99 24.35 22.10
CA LEU A 95 -9.01 25.27 22.55
C LEU A 95 -9.17 25.19 24.06
N LYS A 96 -9.27 26.36 24.70
CA LYS A 96 -9.62 26.48 26.11
C LYS A 96 -11.10 26.78 26.28
N ASN A 97 -11.71 26.29 27.35
CA ASN A 97 -13.14 26.49 27.67
C ASN A 97 -14.13 26.16 26.52
N ALA A 98 -13.88 25.07 25.80
CA ALA A 98 -14.65 24.56 24.68
C ALA A 98 -16.00 23.92 25.06
N GLN A 99 -16.50 24.10 26.29
CA GLN A 99 -17.84 23.64 26.70
C GLN A 99 -18.97 24.18 25.82
N ASN A 100 -18.75 25.35 25.21
CA ASN A 100 -19.71 25.98 24.31
C ASN A 100 -19.47 25.65 22.84
N LEU A 101 -18.40 24.92 22.48
CA LEU A 101 -18.13 24.54 21.10
C LEU A 101 -19.33 23.78 20.54
N SER A 102 -19.84 24.27 19.42
CA SER A 102 -20.99 23.68 18.72
C SER A 102 -20.66 23.32 17.28
N LYS A 103 -19.77 24.07 16.63
CA LYS A 103 -19.47 23.92 15.21
C LYS A 103 -18.01 24.24 14.88
N ILE A 104 -17.46 23.53 13.91
CA ILE A 104 -16.20 23.83 13.24
C ILE A 104 -16.49 24.00 11.73
N SER A 105 -15.80 24.93 11.07
CA SER A 105 -15.81 25.05 9.61
C SER A 105 -14.42 25.30 9.06
N TYR A 106 -14.11 24.73 7.89
CA TYR A 106 -12.87 24.95 7.16
C TYR A 106 -13.04 24.63 5.67
N LEU A 107 -12.03 24.98 4.88
CA LEU A 107 -11.85 24.55 3.51
C LEU A 107 -10.79 23.45 3.45
N VAL A 108 -10.97 22.48 2.55
CA VAL A 108 -10.03 21.39 2.28
C VAL A 108 -9.49 21.56 0.87
N ASN A 109 -8.17 21.62 0.74
CA ASN A 109 -7.48 21.49 -0.54
C ASN A 109 -7.11 20.01 -0.80
N ASP A 110 -6.82 19.63 -2.04
CA ASP A 110 -6.44 18.26 -2.34
C ASP A 110 -4.92 18.03 -2.31
N SER A 111 -4.53 16.76 -2.30
CA SER A 111 -3.12 16.37 -2.16
C SER A 111 -2.46 16.02 -3.49
N PHE A 112 -3.24 15.78 -4.55
CA PHE A 112 -2.73 15.39 -5.86
C PHE A 112 -2.02 16.58 -6.52
N ASP A 113 -2.49 17.80 -6.27
CA ASP A 113 -1.90 19.05 -6.72
C ASP A 113 -0.45 19.30 -6.22
N GLU A 114 -0.10 18.80 -5.04
CA GLU A 114 1.23 18.97 -4.45
C GLU A 114 2.23 17.88 -4.85
N GLU A 115 1.84 16.82 -5.58
CA GLU A 115 2.74 15.69 -5.88
C GLU A 115 3.96 16.08 -6.73
N MET A 116 3.85 17.20 -7.44
CA MET A 116 4.92 17.76 -8.24
C MET A 116 5.81 18.75 -7.49
N ASP A 117 5.36 19.30 -6.36
CA ASP A 117 6.11 20.23 -5.51
C ASP A 117 6.42 19.59 -4.14
N THR A 118 7.57 18.94 -4.06
CA THR A 118 8.07 18.34 -2.82
C THR A 118 9.01 19.25 -2.02
N SER A 119 8.99 20.56 -2.31
CA SER A 119 9.93 21.51 -1.68
C SER A 119 9.66 21.75 -0.19
N LYS A 120 8.39 21.62 0.23
CA LYS A 120 7.95 21.85 1.62
C LYS A 120 7.65 20.56 2.36
N HIS A 121 6.97 19.62 1.70
CA HIS A 121 6.57 18.35 2.28
C HIS A 121 6.77 17.22 1.27
N LYS A 122 6.81 15.98 1.76
CA LYS A 122 6.72 14.82 0.87
C LYS A 122 5.32 14.74 0.26
N ALA A 123 5.25 14.28 -0.98
CA ALA A 123 4.00 13.98 -1.65
C ALA A 123 3.25 12.89 -0.88
N VAL A 124 1.95 13.06 -0.73
CA VAL A 124 1.06 12.02 -0.17
C VAL A 124 0.95 10.91 -1.20
N PHE A 125 0.97 9.66 -0.75
CA PHE A 125 0.76 8.53 -1.65
C PHE A 125 -0.68 8.54 -2.18
N SER A 126 -0.87 8.63 -3.48
CA SER A 126 -2.15 8.99 -4.13
C SER A 126 -3.33 8.11 -3.73
N PRO A 127 -3.22 6.77 -3.57
CA PRO A 127 -4.31 5.95 -3.04
C PRO A 127 -4.81 6.36 -1.65
N SER A 128 -3.96 7.00 -0.85
CA SER A 128 -4.30 7.59 0.46
C SER A 128 -4.53 9.10 0.41
N GLY A 129 -4.32 9.71 -0.75
CA GLY A 129 -4.46 11.13 -0.99
C GLY A 129 -5.88 11.50 -1.39
N THR A 130 -6.12 12.79 -1.51
CA THR A 130 -7.39 13.35 -1.96
C THR A 130 -7.22 14.02 -3.30
N ASP A 131 -8.29 14.04 -4.09
CA ASP A 131 -8.38 14.73 -5.39
C ASP A 131 -9.69 15.51 -5.45
N ILE A 132 -9.63 16.75 -5.93
CA ILE A 132 -10.78 17.62 -6.12
C ILE A 132 -10.68 18.15 -7.55
N GLU A 133 -11.50 17.64 -8.45
CA GLU A 133 -11.56 18.09 -9.83
C GLU A 133 -13.01 18.44 -10.14
N ALA A 134 -13.36 19.71 -9.89
CA ALA A 134 -14.74 20.18 -9.91
C ALA A 134 -15.48 19.79 -11.20
N GLY A 135 -16.60 19.08 -11.05
CA GLY A 135 -17.41 18.61 -12.18
C GLY A 135 -16.84 17.40 -12.95
N LYS A 136 -15.70 16.83 -12.50
CA LYS A 136 -15.12 15.59 -13.05
C LYS A 136 -15.08 14.45 -12.02
N VAL A 137 -14.33 14.62 -10.93
CA VAL A 137 -14.10 13.60 -9.89
C VAL A 137 -13.80 14.25 -8.54
N TYR A 138 -14.24 13.59 -7.47
CA TYR A 138 -13.78 13.88 -6.12
C TYR A 138 -13.33 12.57 -5.47
N MET A 139 -12.04 12.45 -5.18
CA MET A 139 -11.48 11.33 -4.41
C MET A 139 -11.39 11.75 -2.95
N ILE A 140 -12.37 11.30 -2.16
CA ILE A 140 -12.54 11.67 -0.76
C ILE A 140 -12.02 10.52 0.10
N ASN A 141 -10.71 10.49 0.28
CA ASN A 141 -10.12 9.84 1.43
C ASN A 141 -10.47 10.66 2.68
N THR A 142 -11.43 10.17 3.46
CA THR A 142 -12.11 10.92 4.54
C THR A 142 -11.18 11.43 5.62
N HIS A 143 -10.04 10.76 5.88
CA HIS A 143 -9.00 11.26 6.78
C HIS A 143 -8.34 12.56 6.30
N GLY A 144 -8.35 12.84 5.00
CA GLY A 144 -7.92 14.12 4.43
C GLY A 144 -8.94 15.25 4.58
N PHE A 145 -10.21 14.92 4.84
CA PHE A 145 -11.31 15.89 4.94
C PHE A 145 -11.82 16.11 6.37
N ILE A 146 -11.73 15.10 7.23
CA ILE A 146 -12.46 15.05 8.50
C ILE A 146 -11.48 14.87 9.66
N GLY A 147 -11.41 15.86 10.54
CA GLY A 147 -10.66 15.78 11.79
C GLY A 147 -11.45 15.14 12.94
N TYR A 148 -10.83 15.07 14.11
CA TYR A 148 -11.43 14.50 15.33
C TYR A 148 -11.03 15.29 16.59
N ILE A 149 -11.85 15.17 17.64
CA ILE A 149 -11.52 15.68 18.97
C ILE A 149 -10.85 14.57 19.78
N GLU A 150 -9.73 14.88 20.42
CA GLU A 150 -9.02 13.97 21.31
C GLU A 150 -9.95 13.44 22.41
N ASN A 151 -10.00 12.12 22.59
CA ASN A 151 -10.88 11.38 23.50
C ASN A 151 -12.37 11.37 23.12
N MET A 152 -12.71 11.70 21.86
CA MET A 152 -14.06 11.56 21.31
C MET A 152 -14.10 10.68 20.05
N GLN A 153 -13.05 9.92 19.78
CA GLN A 153 -12.98 9.06 18.61
C GLN A 153 -14.09 7.99 18.57
N ASP A 154 -14.59 7.53 19.72
CA ASP A 154 -15.68 6.55 19.80
C ASP A 154 -17.09 7.13 19.59
N VAL A 155 -17.19 8.46 19.40
CA VAL A 155 -18.48 9.12 19.14
C VAL A 155 -18.91 8.83 17.68
N PRO A 156 -20.15 8.39 17.42
CA PRO A 156 -20.63 8.15 16.06
C PRO A 156 -20.66 9.42 15.21
N TYR A 157 -20.49 9.25 13.90
CA TYR A 157 -20.58 10.34 12.92
C TYR A 157 -21.80 10.16 12.03
N GLN A 158 -22.48 11.26 11.73
CA GLN A 158 -23.40 11.37 10.59
C GLN A 158 -22.68 12.16 9.50
N LEU A 159 -22.23 11.47 8.45
CA LEU A 159 -21.57 12.09 7.30
C LEU A 159 -22.63 12.44 6.26
N VAL A 160 -22.68 13.70 5.85
CA VAL A 160 -23.56 14.23 4.81
C VAL A 160 -22.69 14.74 3.68
N VAL A 161 -22.86 14.22 2.48
CA VAL A 161 -22.16 14.70 1.28
C VAL A 161 -23.16 15.38 0.37
N GLN A 162 -23.05 16.69 0.22
CA GLN A 162 -23.81 17.45 -0.78
C GLN A 162 -23.08 17.34 -2.11
N LYS A 163 -23.80 16.92 -3.15
CA LYS A 163 -23.19 16.55 -4.45
C LYS A 163 -23.98 17.08 -5.64
N PRO A 164 -23.33 17.27 -6.80
CA PRO A 164 -24.03 17.44 -8.06
C PRO A 164 -25.02 16.29 -8.30
N THR A 165 -26.20 16.60 -8.85
CA THR A 165 -27.27 15.60 -9.03
C THR A 165 -26.93 14.50 -10.03
N ASP A 166 -25.97 14.76 -10.92
CA ASP A 166 -25.46 13.80 -11.89
C ASP A 166 -24.23 13.02 -11.39
N PHE A 167 -23.85 13.17 -10.11
CA PHE A 167 -22.73 12.46 -9.49
C PHE A 167 -23.19 11.30 -8.60
N TYR A 168 -22.39 10.24 -8.57
CA TYR A 168 -22.61 9.04 -7.75
C TYR A 168 -21.38 8.72 -6.91
N GLY A 169 -21.59 8.36 -5.64
CA GLY A 169 -20.53 7.96 -4.72
C GLY A 169 -20.23 6.46 -4.79
N THR A 170 -19.06 6.10 -5.30
CA THR A 170 -18.54 4.74 -5.18
C THR A 170 -17.96 4.57 -3.78
N THR A 171 -18.62 3.77 -2.96
CA THR A 171 -18.21 3.48 -1.57
C THR A 171 -18.85 2.19 -1.04
N ALA A 172 -18.25 1.61 -0.01
CA ALA A 172 -18.84 0.49 0.72
C ALA A 172 -20.03 0.90 1.58
N LEU A 173 -20.10 2.18 1.98
CA LEU A 173 -21.16 2.71 2.84
C LEU A 173 -22.56 2.55 2.22
N VAL A 174 -23.56 2.54 3.09
CA VAL A 174 -24.97 2.47 2.69
C VAL A 174 -25.59 3.83 2.92
N ASP A 175 -25.96 4.49 1.83
CA ASP A 175 -26.68 5.75 1.86
C ASP A 175 -28.07 5.57 2.53
N GLN A 176 -28.37 6.46 3.46
CA GLN A 176 -29.62 6.53 4.21
C GLN A 176 -30.56 7.62 3.66
N ASP A 177 -30.07 8.47 2.76
CA ASP A 177 -30.85 9.42 2.00
C ASP A 177 -31.26 8.81 0.65
N LYS A 178 -32.33 9.31 0.04
CA LYS A 178 -32.74 8.96 -1.33
C LYS A 178 -32.68 10.17 -2.27
N SER A 179 -32.20 11.31 -1.76
CA SER A 179 -32.00 12.53 -2.51
C SER A 179 -30.97 12.34 -3.62
N GLU A 180 -31.23 12.92 -4.79
CA GLU A 180 -30.24 12.95 -5.87
C GLU A 180 -29.08 13.92 -5.58
N SER A 181 -29.28 14.87 -4.65
CA SER A 181 -28.34 15.96 -4.35
C SER A 181 -27.58 15.78 -3.02
N THR A 182 -27.86 14.72 -2.28
CA THR A 182 -27.27 14.51 -0.96
C THR A 182 -27.22 13.02 -0.63
N ASP A 183 -26.06 12.56 -0.17
CA ASP A 183 -25.92 11.23 0.43
C ASP A 183 -25.69 11.39 1.94
N THR A 184 -26.27 10.50 2.75
CA THR A 184 -26.11 10.49 4.21
C THR A 184 -25.67 9.12 4.71
N TYR A 185 -24.56 9.07 5.45
CA TYR A 185 -23.99 7.86 6.01
C TYR A 185 -23.90 7.93 7.54
N THR A 186 -24.08 6.79 8.20
CA THR A 186 -23.84 6.64 9.64
C THR A 186 -22.58 5.82 9.86
N LEU A 187 -21.65 6.36 10.64
CA LEU A 187 -20.35 5.77 10.91
C LEU A 187 -20.22 5.58 12.44
N ALA A 188 -19.75 4.42 12.87
CA ALA A 188 -19.79 4.05 14.29
C ALA A 188 -18.85 4.90 15.17
N ASN A 189 -17.71 5.32 14.61
CA ASN A 189 -16.63 6.03 15.29
C ASN A 189 -15.66 6.63 14.25
N TYR A 190 -14.64 7.34 14.72
CA TYR A 190 -13.63 7.96 13.86
C TYR A 190 -12.78 6.93 13.09
N ALA A 191 -12.52 5.76 13.66
CA ALA A 191 -11.83 4.70 12.93
C ALA A 191 -12.60 4.29 11.66
N LYS A 192 -13.93 4.13 11.79
CA LYS A 192 -14.80 3.86 10.63
C LYS A 192 -14.86 5.05 9.66
N VAL A 193 -14.75 6.29 10.15
CA VAL A 193 -14.61 7.47 9.27
C VAL A 193 -13.38 7.32 8.40
N THR A 194 -12.19 7.16 8.99
CA THR A 194 -10.90 7.09 8.26
C THR A 194 -10.79 5.86 7.34
N ASP A 195 -11.56 4.82 7.63
CA ASP A 195 -11.58 3.56 6.86
C ASP A 195 -12.68 3.54 5.77
N SER A 196 -13.36 4.65 5.51
CA SER A 196 -14.48 4.67 4.55
C SER A 196 -14.29 5.78 3.50
N PRO A 197 -13.39 5.59 2.53
CA PRO A 197 -13.24 6.52 1.41
C PRO A 197 -14.47 6.52 0.49
N LEU A 198 -14.59 7.58 -0.31
CA LEU A 198 -15.62 7.76 -1.32
C LEU A 198 -15.03 8.35 -2.59
N MET A 199 -15.41 7.82 -3.75
CA MET A 199 -15.09 8.43 -5.05
C MET A 199 -16.38 8.90 -5.73
N TYR A 200 -16.54 10.21 -5.91
CA TYR A 200 -17.68 10.80 -6.58
C TYR A 200 -17.35 11.17 -8.02
N THR A 201 -18.09 10.60 -8.97
CA THR A 201 -17.95 10.88 -10.41
C THR A 201 -19.30 10.86 -11.10
N LYS A 202 -19.33 11.26 -12.38
CA LYS A 202 -20.43 10.83 -13.27
C LYS A 202 -20.50 9.29 -13.31
N PRO A 203 -21.69 8.69 -13.48
CA PRO A 203 -21.86 7.24 -13.39
C PRO A 203 -21.01 6.48 -14.40
N ASP A 204 -20.02 5.76 -13.88
CA ASP A 204 -19.27 4.70 -14.57
C ASP A 204 -18.92 3.65 -13.52
N TYR A 205 -19.92 2.88 -13.13
CA TYR A 205 -19.81 1.87 -12.10
C TYR A 205 -20.62 0.62 -12.45
N ILE A 206 -20.23 -0.50 -11.86
CA ILE A 206 -20.98 -1.75 -11.89
C ILE A 206 -21.18 -2.27 -10.48
N THR A 207 -22.28 -2.99 -10.28
CA THR A 207 -22.52 -3.77 -9.06
C THR A 207 -22.86 -5.20 -9.46
N PHE A 208 -22.19 -6.17 -8.85
CA PHE A 208 -22.40 -7.58 -9.15
C PHE A 208 -22.03 -8.45 -7.96
N ASN A 209 -22.61 -9.65 -7.89
CA ASN A 209 -22.28 -10.61 -6.84
C ASN A 209 -21.20 -11.58 -7.35
N ALA A 210 -20.08 -11.69 -6.62
CA ALA A 210 -19.02 -12.64 -6.91
C ALA A 210 -18.83 -13.58 -5.72
N GLY A 211 -19.17 -14.86 -5.91
CA GLY A 211 -19.04 -15.89 -4.88
C GLY A 211 -19.81 -15.57 -3.58
N GLY A 212 -20.94 -14.85 -3.65
CA GLY A 212 -21.74 -14.46 -2.49
C GLY A 212 -21.29 -13.17 -1.79
N MET A 213 -20.43 -12.37 -2.42
CA MET A 213 -20.07 -11.02 -1.97
C MET A 213 -20.55 -10.00 -2.99
N ASP A 214 -21.20 -8.93 -2.54
CA ASP A 214 -21.67 -7.83 -3.37
C ASP A 214 -20.50 -6.87 -3.63
N LEU A 215 -20.07 -6.79 -4.88
CA LEU A 215 -19.00 -5.91 -5.32
C LEU A 215 -19.56 -4.64 -5.93
N VAL A 216 -18.94 -3.52 -5.64
CA VAL A 216 -19.12 -2.25 -6.34
C VAL A 216 -17.78 -1.85 -6.94
N LEU A 217 -17.72 -1.64 -8.25
CA LEU A 217 -16.55 -1.08 -8.92
C LEU A 217 -16.95 0.23 -9.56
N GLY A 218 -16.33 1.33 -9.14
CA GLY A 218 -16.40 2.62 -9.82
C GLY A 218 -15.09 2.90 -10.53
N VAL A 219 -15.17 3.45 -11.75
CA VAL A 219 -13.99 3.81 -12.55
C VAL A 219 -14.05 5.29 -12.91
N TYR A 220 -12.98 6.01 -12.58
CA TYR A 220 -12.70 7.31 -13.18
C TYR A 220 -11.67 7.14 -14.30
N SER A 221 -12.06 7.46 -15.54
CA SER A 221 -11.20 7.46 -16.73
C SER A 221 -11.36 8.83 -17.40
N PRO A 222 -10.37 9.75 -17.29
CA PRO A 222 -10.51 11.13 -17.74
C PRO A 222 -10.82 11.24 -19.23
N THR A 223 -10.26 10.37 -20.07
CA THR A 223 -10.57 10.34 -21.51
C THR A 223 -11.77 9.46 -21.86
N GLY A 224 -12.33 8.76 -20.88
CA GLY A 224 -13.38 7.78 -21.06
C GLY A 224 -12.93 6.50 -21.78
N LYS A 225 -11.62 6.28 -21.91
CA LYS A 225 -11.00 5.11 -22.55
C LYS A 225 -11.41 3.78 -21.91
N TYR A 226 -11.61 3.77 -20.59
CA TYR A 226 -12.00 2.58 -19.84
C TYR A 226 -13.32 2.78 -19.10
N LYS A 227 -14.10 1.71 -19.04
CA LYS A 227 -15.40 1.60 -18.37
C LYS A 227 -15.34 0.56 -17.26
N ALA A 228 -16.16 0.72 -16.22
CA ALA A 228 -16.23 -0.25 -15.12
C ALA A 228 -16.56 -1.67 -15.61
N ALA A 229 -17.40 -1.79 -16.65
CA ALA A 229 -17.75 -3.07 -17.26
C ALA A 229 -16.54 -3.82 -17.87
N ASP A 230 -15.49 -3.10 -18.29
CA ASP A 230 -14.32 -3.69 -18.94
C ASP A 230 -13.53 -4.63 -18.00
N PHE A 231 -13.61 -4.39 -16.70
CA PHE A 231 -12.85 -5.12 -15.67
C PHE A 231 -13.68 -6.17 -14.92
N LYS A 232 -14.98 -6.27 -15.21
CA LYS A 232 -15.92 -7.13 -14.46
C LYS A 232 -15.46 -8.58 -14.40
N ASP A 233 -15.19 -9.20 -15.56
CA ASP A 233 -14.97 -10.64 -15.64
C ASP A 233 -13.66 -11.06 -14.96
N ASN A 234 -12.62 -10.23 -15.09
CA ASN A 234 -11.35 -10.44 -14.41
C ASN A 234 -11.51 -10.31 -12.88
N LEU A 235 -12.21 -9.26 -12.43
CA LEU A 235 -12.49 -9.05 -11.02
C LEU A 235 -13.35 -10.17 -10.42
N GLU A 236 -14.38 -10.63 -11.13
CA GLU A 236 -15.22 -11.76 -10.71
C GLU A 236 -14.40 -13.04 -10.55
N LYS A 237 -13.55 -13.35 -11.54
CA LYS A 237 -12.65 -14.52 -11.50
C LYS A 237 -11.70 -14.44 -10.29
N MET A 238 -11.07 -13.29 -10.09
CA MET A 238 -10.14 -13.07 -8.97
C MET A 238 -10.85 -13.24 -7.62
N VAL A 239 -12.00 -12.59 -7.43
CA VAL A 239 -12.73 -12.62 -6.16
C VAL A 239 -13.23 -14.03 -5.85
N VAL A 240 -13.81 -14.74 -6.82
CA VAL A 240 -14.26 -16.13 -6.62
C VAL A 240 -13.12 -17.03 -6.16
N ALA A 241 -11.94 -16.92 -6.79
CA ALA A 241 -10.76 -17.65 -6.40
C ALA A 241 -10.28 -17.27 -4.99
N GLN A 242 -10.18 -15.98 -4.70
CA GLN A 242 -9.75 -15.49 -3.40
C GLN A 242 -10.69 -15.95 -2.27
N LYS A 243 -12.01 -15.92 -2.48
CA LYS A 243 -12.99 -16.43 -1.52
C LYS A 243 -12.79 -17.93 -1.26
N LYS A 244 -12.54 -18.71 -2.31
CA LYS A 244 -12.27 -20.15 -2.18
C LYS A 244 -10.98 -20.41 -1.39
N PHE A 245 -9.93 -19.62 -1.64
CA PHE A 245 -8.67 -19.71 -0.91
C PHE A 245 -8.83 -19.34 0.58
N LEU A 246 -9.59 -18.29 0.90
CA LEU A 246 -9.83 -17.84 2.27
C LEU A 246 -10.78 -18.74 3.06
N GLY A 247 -11.74 -19.36 2.40
CA GLY A 247 -12.76 -20.19 3.04
C GLY A 247 -13.55 -19.42 4.10
N ASP A 248 -13.59 -19.95 5.32
CA ASP A 248 -14.32 -19.40 6.47
C ASP A 248 -13.72 -18.10 7.02
N MET A 249 -12.49 -17.74 6.63
CA MET A 249 -11.88 -16.48 7.04
C MET A 249 -12.50 -15.26 6.37
N ASN A 250 -13.19 -15.42 5.23
CA ASN A 250 -13.87 -14.29 4.60
C ASN A 250 -15.25 -14.04 5.25
N THR A 251 -15.45 -12.85 5.79
CA THR A 251 -16.73 -12.42 6.38
C THR A 251 -17.38 -11.24 5.66
N ASN A 252 -16.71 -10.67 4.66
CA ASN A 252 -17.18 -9.47 3.98
C ASN A 252 -18.36 -9.81 3.07
N LYS A 253 -19.46 -9.08 3.25
CA LYS A 253 -20.67 -9.22 2.43
C LYS A 253 -20.70 -8.24 1.28
N LYS A 254 -20.05 -7.08 1.45
CA LYS A 254 -19.93 -6.03 0.44
C LYS A 254 -18.48 -5.58 0.38
N TYR A 255 -17.99 -5.27 -0.82
CA TYR A 255 -16.67 -4.66 -1.02
C TYR A 255 -16.71 -3.64 -2.16
N ALA A 256 -16.13 -2.45 -1.96
CA ALA A 256 -16.10 -1.40 -2.97
C ALA A 256 -14.68 -1.14 -3.50
N ILE A 257 -14.54 -0.97 -4.81
CA ILE A 257 -13.27 -0.68 -5.47
C ILE A 257 -13.42 0.64 -6.20
N MET A 258 -12.60 1.61 -5.82
CA MET A 258 -12.53 2.93 -6.44
C MET A 258 -11.29 2.96 -7.32
N LEU A 259 -11.47 2.74 -8.63
CA LEU A 259 -10.37 2.76 -9.60
C LEU A 259 -10.27 4.14 -10.23
N TYR A 260 -9.26 4.90 -9.83
CA TYR A 260 -8.88 6.17 -10.41
C TYR A 260 -7.79 5.95 -11.46
N LEU A 261 -8.08 6.32 -12.71
CA LEU A 261 -7.08 6.30 -13.78
C LEU A 261 -6.56 7.71 -14.04
N SER A 262 -5.28 7.96 -13.73
CA SER A 262 -4.64 9.25 -14.00
C SER A 262 -4.34 9.39 -15.49
N GLY A 263 -4.81 10.48 -16.10
CA GLY A 263 -4.59 10.80 -17.51
C GLY A 263 -3.55 11.89 -17.73
N GLY A 264 -3.50 12.40 -18.96
CA GLY A 264 -2.76 13.63 -19.28
C GLY A 264 -3.51 14.91 -18.92
N ASP A 265 -4.82 14.81 -18.68
CA ASP A 265 -5.68 15.88 -18.19
C ASP A 265 -5.91 15.69 -16.68
N GLY A 266 -5.82 16.77 -15.88
CA GLY A 266 -5.90 16.72 -14.41
C GLY A 266 -4.53 16.82 -13.73
N PRO A 267 -4.43 16.56 -12.41
CA PRO A 267 -3.17 16.63 -11.68
C PRO A 267 -2.20 15.55 -12.17
N MET A 268 -0.92 15.89 -12.22
CA MET A 268 0.14 14.93 -12.54
C MET A 268 0.46 14.08 -11.32
N VAL A 269 -0.12 12.88 -11.29
CA VAL A 269 0.05 11.91 -10.21
C VAL A 269 1.28 11.01 -10.45
N LYS A 270 2.03 10.71 -9.38
CA LYS A 270 3.18 9.79 -9.36
C LYS A 270 2.97 8.58 -8.46
N GLY A 271 2.12 8.68 -7.45
CA GLY A 271 1.85 7.60 -6.51
C GLY A 271 0.88 6.55 -7.08
N PHE A 272 1.39 5.57 -7.82
CA PHE A 272 0.55 4.46 -8.31
C PHE A 272 0.53 3.27 -7.35
N GLY A 273 -0.64 2.67 -7.18
CA GLY A 273 -0.87 1.51 -6.31
C GLY A 273 -2.27 1.51 -5.73
N ALA A 274 -2.44 0.94 -4.54
CA ALA A 274 -3.70 0.98 -3.80
C ALA A 274 -3.48 1.18 -2.30
N LEU A 275 -4.59 1.43 -1.61
CA LEU A 275 -4.68 1.40 -0.15
C LEU A 275 -5.84 0.48 0.27
N GLU A 276 -5.62 -0.31 1.32
CA GLU A 276 -6.62 -1.16 1.93
C GLU A 276 -7.57 -0.40 2.85
N HIS A 277 -8.81 -0.86 2.87
CA HIS A 277 -9.80 -0.55 3.90
C HIS A 277 -10.62 -1.81 4.22
N HIS A 278 -11.36 -1.82 5.33
CA HIS A 278 -12.06 -3.05 5.75
C HIS A 278 -13.10 -3.54 4.74
N GLU A 279 -13.75 -2.60 4.04
CA GLU A 279 -14.83 -2.90 3.09
C GLU A 279 -14.56 -2.29 1.71
N SER A 280 -13.37 -1.73 1.47
CA SER A 280 -13.07 -1.12 0.18
C SER A 280 -11.59 -1.01 -0.11
N THR A 281 -11.25 -0.61 -1.33
CA THR A 281 -9.89 -0.19 -1.69
C THR A 281 -9.93 0.96 -2.69
N SER A 282 -9.04 1.93 -2.49
CA SER A 282 -8.72 2.98 -3.44
C SER A 282 -7.54 2.54 -4.30
N VAL A 283 -7.68 2.64 -5.61
CA VAL A 283 -6.66 2.21 -6.58
C VAL A 283 -6.38 3.36 -7.53
N VAL A 284 -5.10 3.72 -7.69
CA VAL A 284 -4.66 4.79 -8.60
C VAL A 284 -3.65 4.22 -9.60
N LEU A 285 -3.99 4.28 -10.89
CA LEU A 285 -3.15 3.75 -11.98
C LEU A 285 -3.09 4.71 -13.18
N PRO A 286 -2.06 4.64 -14.04
CA PRO A 286 -2.05 5.39 -15.29
C PRO A 286 -3.08 4.89 -16.30
N GLU A 287 -3.91 5.78 -16.86
CA GLU A 287 -4.85 5.46 -17.95
C GLU A 287 -4.12 5.01 -19.25
N ALA A 288 -2.85 5.39 -19.39
CA ALA A 288 -2.01 4.98 -20.51
C ALA A 288 -1.67 3.48 -20.49
N MET A 289 -1.79 2.79 -19.35
CA MET A 289 -1.56 1.35 -19.27
C MET A 289 -2.48 0.59 -20.24
N PRO A 290 -2.01 -0.51 -20.87
CA PRO A 290 -2.87 -1.42 -21.59
C PRO A 290 -3.91 -2.06 -20.66
N LYS A 291 -5.07 -2.46 -21.21
CA LYS A 291 -6.16 -3.04 -20.41
C LYS A 291 -5.69 -4.27 -19.63
N GLU A 292 -4.92 -5.14 -20.28
CA GLU A 292 -4.42 -6.39 -19.72
C GLU A 292 -3.46 -6.14 -18.55
N ALA A 293 -2.69 -5.05 -18.61
CA ALA A 293 -1.82 -4.64 -17.52
C ALA A 293 -2.62 -4.07 -16.33
N ILE A 294 -3.71 -3.33 -16.61
CA ILE A 294 -4.64 -2.88 -15.57
C ILE A 294 -5.34 -4.09 -14.93
N ASP A 295 -5.83 -5.06 -15.72
CA ASP A 295 -6.44 -6.30 -15.21
C ASP A 295 -5.48 -7.10 -14.32
N GLN A 296 -4.22 -7.22 -14.76
CA GLN A 296 -3.19 -7.89 -13.95
C GLN A 296 -2.94 -7.13 -12.64
N THR A 297 -2.85 -5.80 -12.71
CA THR A 297 -2.65 -4.96 -11.52
C THR A 297 -3.84 -5.00 -10.57
N ILE A 298 -5.07 -4.97 -11.08
CA ILE A 298 -6.28 -5.20 -10.29
C ILE A 298 -6.20 -6.56 -9.62
N THR A 299 -5.81 -7.61 -10.34
CA THR A 299 -5.69 -8.96 -9.77
C THR A 299 -4.67 -9.00 -8.64
N ASP A 300 -3.48 -8.45 -8.85
CA ASP A 300 -2.39 -8.50 -7.87
C ASP A 300 -2.68 -7.59 -6.67
N VAL A 301 -3.04 -6.34 -6.93
CA VAL A 301 -3.19 -5.30 -5.90
C VAL A 301 -4.54 -5.43 -5.17
N VAL A 302 -5.67 -5.55 -5.87
CA VAL A 302 -6.96 -5.68 -5.17
C VAL A 302 -7.04 -6.99 -4.39
N SER A 303 -6.39 -8.07 -4.85
CA SER A 303 -6.31 -9.27 -4.03
C SER A 303 -5.44 -9.06 -2.79
N HIS A 304 -4.29 -8.37 -2.89
CA HIS A 304 -3.49 -7.96 -1.73
C HIS A 304 -4.33 -7.16 -0.73
N GLU A 305 -5.01 -6.09 -1.19
CA GLU A 305 -5.86 -5.27 -0.33
C GLU A 305 -7.00 -6.07 0.30
N PHE A 306 -7.60 -6.99 -0.46
CA PHE A 306 -8.64 -7.84 0.09
C PHE A 306 -8.11 -8.84 1.13
N PHE A 307 -6.85 -9.28 1.03
CA PHE A 307 -6.24 -10.11 2.09
C PHE A 307 -6.02 -9.34 3.39
N HIS A 308 -5.94 -8.01 3.34
CA HIS A 308 -5.90 -7.20 4.55
C HIS A 308 -7.17 -7.34 5.40
N THR A 309 -8.32 -7.69 4.81
CA THR A 309 -9.58 -8.02 5.54
C THR A 309 -9.44 -9.19 6.53
N VAL A 310 -8.38 -9.99 6.41
CA VAL A 310 -8.03 -11.05 7.36
C VAL A 310 -6.87 -10.60 8.26
N ASN A 311 -5.87 -9.93 7.71
CA ASN A 311 -4.65 -9.55 8.42
C ASN A 311 -4.10 -8.21 7.89
N PRO A 312 -4.05 -7.12 8.69
CA PRO A 312 -4.22 -7.08 10.14
C PRO A 312 -5.67 -7.09 10.62
N LEU A 313 -6.68 -6.91 9.77
CA LEU A 313 -7.98 -6.41 10.23
C LEU A 313 -8.76 -7.34 11.18
N LYS A 314 -8.45 -8.65 11.21
CA LYS A 314 -8.99 -9.58 12.24
C LYS A 314 -7.96 -10.04 13.27
N THR A 315 -6.72 -9.64 13.10
CA THR A 315 -5.58 -10.14 13.87
C THR A 315 -4.53 -9.05 13.94
N HIS A 316 -4.59 -8.24 14.99
CA HIS A 316 -3.81 -7.02 15.08
C HIS A 316 -3.27 -6.81 16.50
N SER A 317 -2.21 -6.01 16.60
CA SER A 317 -1.61 -5.65 17.88
C SER A 317 -2.37 -4.50 18.56
N GLU A 318 -2.04 -4.21 19.81
CA GLU A 318 -2.57 -3.05 20.54
C GLU A 318 -2.25 -1.72 19.83
N GLU A 319 -1.10 -1.62 19.15
CA GLU A 319 -0.67 -0.46 18.38
C GLU A 319 -1.59 -0.16 17.18
N ILE A 320 -2.15 -1.20 16.57
CA ILE A 320 -3.11 -1.07 15.47
C ILE A 320 -4.53 -0.87 16.01
N HIS A 321 -4.90 -1.55 17.10
CA HIS A 321 -6.25 -1.44 17.66
C HIS A 321 -6.52 -0.06 18.25
N TYR A 322 -5.57 0.46 19.01
CA TYR A 322 -5.64 1.75 19.67
C TYR A 322 -4.81 2.79 18.91
N PHE A 323 -5.01 2.83 17.59
CA PHE A 323 -4.21 3.65 16.70
C PHE A 323 -4.31 5.13 17.09
N ASN A 324 -3.15 5.76 17.30
CA ASN A 324 -3.06 7.17 17.62
C ASN A 324 -2.70 7.95 16.35
N TYR A 325 -3.72 8.51 15.68
CA TYR A 325 -3.55 9.27 14.44
C TYR A 325 -2.67 10.53 14.59
N ALA A 326 -2.50 11.08 15.80
CA ALA A 326 -1.66 12.26 16.03
C ALA A 326 -0.21 11.90 16.38
N ASP A 327 0.01 10.80 17.10
CA ASP A 327 1.33 10.29 17.50
C ASP A 327 1.35 8.74 17.40
N PRO A 328 1.51 8.21 16.17
CA PRO A 328 1.35 6.78 15.88
C PRO A 328 2.49 5.96 16.49
N LYS A 329 2.14 4.82 17.07
CA LYS A 329 3.11 3.78 17.43
C LYS A 329 2.98 2.66 16.41
N MET A 330 4.10 2.24 15.85
CA MET A 330 4.12 1.19 14.84
C MET A 330 4.37 -0.18 15.47
N SER A 331 3.68 -1.19 14.96
CA SER A 331 3.87 -2.60 15.36
C SER A 331 5.22 -3.15 14.87
N GLN A 332 5.73 -4.16 15.56
CA GLN A 332 6.89 -4.96 15.13
C GLN A 332 6.60 -5.91 13.96
N HIS A 333 5.35 -6.05 13.50
CA HIS A 333 4.94 -7.19 12.68
C HIS A 333 4.53 -6.87 11.24
N LEU A 334 5.14 -5.86 10.59
CA LEU A 334 4.89 -5.61 9.16
C LEU A 334 5.25 -6.82 8.27
N TRP A 335 6.22 -7.64 8.69
CA TRP A 335 6.52 -8.91 8.03
C TRP A 335 5.29 -9.82 7.91
N MET A 336 4.39 -9.78 8.90
CA MET A 336 3.14 -10.54 8.91
C MET A 336 2.04 -9.75 8.21
N TYR A 337 1.85 -8.47 8.55
CA TYR A 337 0.74 -7.64 8.06
C TYR A 337 0.82 -7.33 6.57
N GLU A 338 1.99 -6.96 6.06
CA GLU A 338 2.21 -6.67 4.65
C GLU A 338 2.85 -7.86 3.95
N GLY A 339 3.93 -8.40 4.53
CA GLY A 339 4.67 -9.51 3.92
C GLY A 339 3.84 -10.79 3.81
N GLY A 340 3.10 -11.15 4.87
CA GLY A 340 2.20 -12.29 4.85
C GLY A 340 1.03 -12.13 3.88
N THR A 341 0.51 -10.91 3.75
CA THR A 341 -0.58 -10.55 2.83
C THR A 341 -0.09 -10.63 1.38
N GLU A 342 1.10 -10.10 1.10
CA GLU A 342 1.75 -10.20 -0.21
C GLU A 342 2.05 -11.67 -0.58
N TYR A 343 2.46 -12.48 0.40
CA TYR A 343 2.62 -13.92 0.17
C TYR A 343 1.28 -14.59 -0.17
N PHE A 344 0.18 -14.24 0.50
CA PHE A 344 -1.14 -14.74 0.12
C PHE A 344 -1.56 -14.29 -1.27
N ALA A 345 -1.32 -13.03 -1.64
CA ALA A 345 -1.59 -12.48 -2.97
C ALA A 345 -0.89 -13.27 -4.08
N ASN A 346 0.27 -13.88 -3.80
CA ASN A 346 0.93 -14.79 -4.74
C ASN A 346 0.45 -16.25 -4.61
N LEU A 347 0.28 -16.75 -3.39
CA LEU A 347 -0.06 -18.14 -3.12
C LEU A 347 -1.46 -18.53 -3.59
N PHE A 348 -2.45 -17.64 -3.45
CA PHE A 348 -3.81 -17.96 -3.90
C PHE A 348 -3.89 -18.11 -5.41
N GLN A 349 -3.14 -17.31 -6.17
CA GLN A 349 -3.16 -17.33 -7.62
C GLN A 349 -2.71 -18.70 -8.15
N ILE A 350 -1.67 -19.29 -7.56
CA ILE A 350 -1.22 -20.63 -7.94
C ILE A 350 -2.15 -21.74 -7.42
N GLN A 351 -2.66 -21.62 -6.18
CA GLN A 351 -3.55 -22.63 -5.60
C GLN A 351 -4.93 -22.69 -6.27
N GLU A 352 -5.39 -21.57 -6.81
CA GLU A 352 -6.69 -21.45 -7.47
C GLU A 352 -6.58 -21.39 -9.01
N GLY A 353 -5.37 -21.58 -9.56
CA GLY A 353 -5.15 -21.77 -11.00
C GLY A 353 -5.26 -20.51 -11.85
N LEU A 354 -5.00 -19.33 -11.27
CA LEU A 354 -4.87 -18.07 -12.01
C LEU A 354 -3.50 -17.96 -12.68
N ILE A 355 -2.47 -18.49 -12.05
CA ILE A 355 -1.11 -18.56 -12.61
C ILE A 355 -0.61 -20.01 -12.58
N ASN A 356 0.34 -20.32 -13.44
CA ASN A 356 1.00 -21.61 -13.48
C ASN A 356 2.26 -21.65 -12.59
N LYS A 357 2.88 -22.83 -12.48
CA LYS A 357 4.03 -23.04 -11.57
C LYS A 357 5.26 -22.21 -11.96
N ASP A 358 5.51 -22.01 -13.24
CA ASP A 358 6.67 -21.27 -13.74
C ASP A 358 6.50 -19.77 -13.49
N GLU A 359 5.29 -19.24 -13.70
CA GLU A 359 4.93 -17.86 -13.34
C GLU A 359 5.10 -17.63 -11.84
N PHE A 360 4.63 -18.57 -11.01
CA PHE A 360 4.78 -18.47 -9.55
C PHE A 360 6.27 -18.48 -9.13
N LEU A 361 7.09 -19.40 -9.64
CA LEU A 361 8.53 -19.41 -9.34
C LEU A 361 9.26 -18.16 -9.84
N LYS A 362 8.89 -17.64 -11.01
CA LYS A 362 9.43 -16.39 -11.54
C LYS A 362 9.17 -15.25 -10.56
N ARG A 363 7.94 -15.09 -10.07
CA ARG A 363 7.58 -14.07 -9.06
C ARG A 363 8.40 -14.25 -7.78
N ILE A 364 8.53 -15.47 -7.25
CA ILE A 364 9.36 -15.73 -6.06
C ILE A 364 10.84 -15.38 -6.31
N GLY A 365 11.39 -15.71 -7.48
CA GLY A 365 12.76 -15.37 -7.87
C GLY A 365 12.99 -13.86 -8.02
N GLU A 366 12.00 -13.13 -8.55
CA GLU A 366 12.01 -11.67 -8.62
C GLU A 366 12.03 -11.05 -7.22
N LYS A 367 11.21 -11.54 -6.28
CA LYS A 367 11.24 -11.10 -4.88
C LYS A 367 12.60 -11.34 -4.22
N ILE A 368 13.20 -12.51 -4.44
CA ILE A 368 14.56 -12.80 -3.94
C ILE A 368 15.56 -11.80 -4.50
N THR A 369 15.49 -11.53 -5.80
CA THR A 369 16.38 -10.58 -6.48
C THR A 369 16.19 -9.16 -5.94
N ASN A 370 14.95 -8.69 -5.83
CA ASN A 370 14.63 -7.36 -5.31
C ASN A 370 15.06 -7.19 -3.85
N SER A 371 14.90 -8.22 -3.02
CA SER A 371 15.29 -8.19 -1.61
C SER A 371 16.79 -7.94 -1.39
N LYS A 372 17.64 -8.30 -2.37
CA LYS A 372 19.10 -8.09 -2.32
C LYS A 372 19.50 -6.61 -2.39
N ASN A 373 18.60 -5.72 -2.80
CA ASN A 373 18.83 -4.27 -2.82
C ASN A 373 18.65 -3.62 -1.43
N TYR A 374 18.31 -4.40 -0.40
CA TYR A 374 18.06 -3.93 0.96
C TYR A 374 19.01 -4.57 1.97
N ASN A 375 19.00 -4.09 3.21
CA ASN A 375 19.84 -4.63 4.27
C ASN A 375 19.28 -5.97 4.79
N ASP A 376 19.82 -7.07 4.31
CA ASP A 376 19.38 -8.42 4.68
C ASP A 376 19.66 -8.79 6.16
N THR A 377 20.55 -8.07 6.84
CA THR A 377 20.86 -8.30 8.27
C THR A 377 20.03 -7.44 9.22
N MET A 378 19.16 -6.58 8.71
CA MET A 378 18.31 -5.74 9.55
C MET A 378 17.18 -6.58 10.17
N PRO A 379 17.03 -6.59 11.51
CA PRO A 379 15.88 -7.21 12.14
C PRO A 379 14.56 -6.57 11.68
N PHE A 380 13.67 -7.37 11.12
CA PHE A 380 12.39 -6.90 10.59
C PHE A 380 11.50 -6.29 11.67
N THR A 381 11.57 -6.80 12.90
CA THR A 381 10.82 -6.25 14.04
C THR A 381 11.27 -4.84 14.43
N VAL A 382 12.58 -4.57 14.36
CA VAL A 382 13.15 -3.26 14.64
C VAL A 382 12.79 -2.28 13.53
N MET A 383 12.94 -2.70 12.27
CA MET A 383 12.55 -1.90 11.11
C MET A 383 11.06 -1.55 11.17
N SER A 384 10.20 -2.54 11.39
CA SER A 384 8.74 -2.37 11.46
C SER A 384 8.32 -1.35 12.52
N LYS A 385 8.84 -1.50 13.75
CA LYS A 385 8.53 -0.60 14.87
C LYS A 385 8.99 0.84 14.65
N ASN A 386 10.02 1.05 13.81
CA ASN A 386 10.65 2.34 13.60
C ASN A 386 10.50 2.85 12.16
N VAL A 387 9.58 2.27 11.36
CA VAL A 387 9.45 2.53 9.91
C VAL A 387 9.25 4.00 9.56
N LEU A 388 8.64 4.79 10.47
CA LEU A 388 8.42 6.22 10.30
C LEU A 388 9.69 7.08 10.49
N GLN A 389 10.79 6.51 11.00
CA GLN A 389 12.07 7.20 11.18
C GLN A 389 12.93 7.08 9.91
N ASP A 390 13.64 8.15 9.56
CA ASP A 390 14.37 8.24 8.28
C ASP A 390 15.36 7.09 8.05
N ALA A 391 15.99 6.56 9.10
CA ALA A 391 16.94 5.45 9.01
C ALA A 391 16.32 4.12 8.51
N TYR A 392 14.99 3.97 8.57
CA TYR A 392 14.28 2.73 8.21
C TYR A 392 13.36 2.88 7.00
N LYS A 393 13.05 4.12 6.58
CA LYS A 393 12.11 4.40 5.48
C LYS A 393 12.51 3.69 4.18
N ASP A 394 13.79 3.72 3.82
CA ASP A 394 14.29 3.11 2.60
C ASP A 394 14.25 1.57 2.64
N GLN A 395 14.00 0.97 3.81
CA GLN A 395 13.85 -0.46 3.99
C GLN A 395 12.39 -0.93 3.92
N TYR A 396 11.43 0.00 3.97
CA TYR A 396 10.00 -0.33 4.03
C TYR A 396 9.54 -1.21 2.86
N ARG A 397 9.97 -0.91 1.63
CA ARG A 397 9.60 -1.69 0.44
C ARG A 397 10.07 -3.15 0.53
N ASN A 398 11.10 -3.45 1.31
CA ASN A 398 11.56 -4.82 1.53
C ASN A 398 10.53 -5.68 2.30
N VAL A 399 9.51 -5.08 2.91
CA VAL A 399 8.43 -5.82 3.55
C VAL A 399 7.62 -6.63 2.52
N TYR A 400 7.38 -6.07 1.34
CA TYR A 400 6.69 -6.78 0.24
C TYR A 400 7.60 -7.81 -0.45
N GLU A 401 8.91 -7.66 -0.32
CA GLU A 401 9.89 -8.58 -0.87
C GLU A 401 10.27 -9.64 0.17
N LYS A 402 11.24 -9.36 1.03
CA LYS A 402 11.70 -10.29 2.07
C LYS A 402 10.60 -10.67 3.06
N GLY A 403 9.63 -9.81 3.38
CA GLY A 403 8.50 -10.21 4.24
C GLY A 403 7.65 -11.32 3.63
N ALA A 404 7.35 -11.25 2.33
CA ALA A 404 6.66 -12.33 1.61
C ALA A 404 7.50 -13.62 1.54
N LEU A 405 8.81 -13.50 1.35
CA LEU A 405 9.72 -14.64 1.38
C LEU A 405 9.86 -15.27 2.77
N LEU A 406 9.80 -14.48 3.84
CA LEU A 406 9.77 -14.97 5.22
C LEU A 406 8.48 -15.76 5.49
N ALA A 407 7.33 -15.26 5.03
CA ALA A 407 6.06 -15.98 5.11
C ALA A 407 6.08 -17.29 4.29
N MET A 408 6.69 -17.28 3.09
CA MET A 408 6.91 -18.50 2.29
C MET A 408 7.77 -19.53 3.03
N CYS A 409 8.89 -19.12 3.60
CA CYS A 409 9.76 -20.04 4.34
C CYS A 409 9.04 -20.61 5.56
N MET A 410 8.26 -19.79 6.27
CA MET A 410 7.40 -20.22 7.38
C MET A 410 6.35 -21.23 6.91
N ASP A 411 5.72 -21.03 5.75
CA ASP A 411 4.75 -21.97 5.16
C ASP A 411 5.39 -23.34 4.90
N ILE A 412 6.56 -23.35 4.24
CA ILE A 412 7.31 -24.58 3.94
C ILE A 412 7.72 -25.29 5.23
N GLU A 413 8.23 -24.56 6.23
CA GLU A 413 8.61 -25.11 7.53
C GLU A 413 7.42 -25.74 8.26
N LEU A 414 6.29 -25.04 8.34
CA LEU A 414 5.07 -25.56 8.96
C LEU A 414 4.56 -26.83 8.27
N ARG A 415 4.58 -26.84 6.94
CA ARG A 415 4.15 -28.03 6.17
C ARG A 415 5.08 -29.20 6.43
N LYS A 416 6.39 -28.98 6.50
CA LYS A 416 7.35 -30.03 6.84
C LYS A 416 7.12 -30.56 8.26
N LEU A 417 6.99 -29.68 9.25
CA LEU A 417 6.77 -30.06 10.65
C LEU A 417 5.46 -30.82 10.87
N SER A 418 4.44 -30.48 10.08
CA SER A 418 3.09 -31.04 10.18
C SER A 418 2.77 -32.14 9.17
N ASN A 419 3.75 -32.59 8.38
CA ASN A 419 3.55 -33.53 7.27
C ASN A 419 2.47 -33.06 6.26
N GLY A 420 2.32 -31.74 6.11
CA GLY A 420 1.40 -31.05 5.20
C GLY A 420 0.07 -30.64 5.78
N GLU A 421 -0.22 -31.00 7.04
CA GLU A 421 -1.49 -30.71 7.69
C GLU A 421 -1.72 -29.21 8.02
N MET A 422 -0.63 -28.43 8.08
CA MET A 422 -0.64 -27.02 8.43
C MET A 422 0.33 -26.23 7.53
N GLY A 423 -0.17 -25.18 6.90
CA GLY A 423 0.64 -24.14 6.26
C GLY A 423 0.50 -22.78 6.93
N TYR A 424 1.10 -21.76 6.32
CA TYR A 424 1.00 -20.36 6.78
C TYR A 424 -0.46 -19.89 6.83
N ARG A 425 -1.28 -20.26 5.83
CA ARG A 425 -2.73 -19.97 5.82
C ARG A 425 -3.45 -20.51 7.06
N ASP A 426 -3.14 -21.75 7.46
CA ASP A 426 -3.75 -22.36 8.64
C ASP A 426 -3.30 -21.71 9.94
N MET A 427 -2.03 -21.29 10.01
CA MET A 427 -1.51 -20.53 11.15
C MET A 427 -2.26 -19.19 11.32
N ILE A 428 -2.40 -18.41 10.24
CA ILE A 428 -3.14 -17.13 10.28
C ILE A 428 -4.61 -17.36 10.62
N ARG A 429 -5.25 -18.39 10.05
CA ARG A 429 -6.63 -18.76 10.40
C ARG A 429 -6.80 -19.02 11.88
N LYS A 430 -5.92 -19.84 12.48
CA LYS A 430 -5.99 -20.16 13.91
C LYS A 430 -5.70 -18.95 14.80
N LEU A 431 -4.78 -18.08 14.38
CA LEU A 431 -4.50 -16.84 15.08
C LEU A 431 -5.72 -15.91 15.05
N SER A 432 -6.37 -15.78 13.88
CA SER A 432 -7.61 -15.02 13.72
C SER A 432 -8.76 -15.59 14.56
N GLN A 433 -8.93 -16.91 14.64
CA GLN A 433 -9.92 -17.55 15.52
C GLN A 433 -9.68 -17.28 17.01
N ARG A 434 -8.43 -17.03 17.41
CA ARG A 434 -8.04 -16.79 18.81
C ARG A 434 -8.25 -15.34 19.25
N PHE A 435 -8.00 -14.39 18.35
CA PHE A 435 -8.06 -12.96 18.64
C PHE A 435 -9.34 -12.33 18.07
N GLY A 436 -9.60 -12.51 16.77
CA GLY A 436 -10.70 -11.85 16.09
C GLY A 436 -10.55 -10.33 16.07
N GLU A 437 -11.53 -9.66 15.48
CA GLU A 437 -11.51 -8.21 15.19
C GLU A 437 -11.48 -7.31 16.44
N ASN A 438 -11.99 -7.79 17.59
CA ASN A 438 -12.19 -6.95 18.78
C ASN A 438 -11.18 -7.18 19.91
N LYS A 439 -10.19 -8.06 19.71
CA LYS A 439 -9.21 -8.38 20.76
C LYS A 439 -7.79 -8.31 20.20
N PRO A 440 -7.04 -7.25 20.52
CA PRO A 440 -5.64 -7.18 20.11
C PRO A 440 -4.76 -8.16 20.89
N PHE A 441 -3.61 -8.49 20.30
CA PHE A 441 -2.50 -9.10 21.00
C PHE A 441 -1.45 -8.06 21.41
N LYS A 442 -0.61 -8.39 22.40
CA LYS A 442 0.55 -7.57 22.75
C LYS A 442 1.66 -7.80 21.75
N ASP A 443 2.22 -6.72 21.21
CA ASP A 443 3.20 -6.76 20.14
C ASP A 443 4.38 -7.72 20.45
N ASP A 444 4.94 -7.66 21.65
CA ASP A 444 6.06 -8.49 22.09
C ASP A 444 5.69 -9.97 22.39
N LYS A 445 4.40 -10.33 22.30
CA LYS A 445 3.90 -11.69 22.58
C LYS A 445 3.47 -12.46 21.35
N LEU A 446 3.45 -11.86 20.16
CA LEU A 446 2.98 -12.53 18.94
C LEU A 446 3.62 -13.92 18.76
N ILE A 447 4.94 -14.04 18.94
CA ILE A 447 5.62 -15.32 18.70
C ILE A 447 5.18 -16.43 19.67
N ASP A 448 4.90 -16.10 20.92
CA ASP A 448 4.40 -17.09 21.89
C ASP A 448 2.96 -17.52 21.52
N GLU A 449 2.17 -16.60 20.98
CA GLU A 449 0.84 -16.90 20.45
C GLU A 449 0.91 -17.76 19.18
N LEU A 450 1.86 -17.50 18.28
CA LEU A 450 2.11 -18.33 17.09
C LEU A 450 2.51 -19.76 17.48
N VAL A 451 3.42 -19.93 18.46
CA VAL A 451 3.75 -21.27 18.98
C VAL A 451 2.53 -21.94 19.59
N THR A 452 1.69 -21.20 20.32
CA THR A 452 0.47 -21.73 20.94
C THR A 452 -0.54 -22.23 19.89
N VAL A 453 -0.80 -21.48 18.82
CA VAL A 453 -1.80 -21.88 17.82
C VAL A 453 -1.28 -22.95 16.85
N THR A 454 0.02 -22.98 16.59
CA THR A 454 0.64 -23.97 15.71
C THR A 454 0.95 -25.28 16.42
N GLY A 455 1.35 -25.22 17.70
CA GLY A 455 1.86 -26.36 18.46
C GLY A 455 3.34 -26.69 18.17
N TYR A 456 4.05 -25.85 17.41
CA TYR A 456 5.42 -26.11 16.97
C TYR A 456 6.41 -25.09 17.54
N PRO A 457 7.23 -25.44 18.54
CA PRO A 457 8.21 -24.51 19.12
C PRO A 457 9.29 -24.05 18.14
N GLN A 458 9.58 -24.83 17.09
CA GLN A 458 10.55 -24.52 16.04
C GLN A 458 10.25 -23.18 15.32
N ILE A 459 8.99 -22.76 15.31
CA ILE A 459 8.56 -21.47 14.76
C ILE A 459 9.20 -20.30 15.51
N LYS A 460 9.42 -20.45 16.82
CA LYS A 460 10.14 -19.47 17.63
C LYS A 460 11.61 -19.36 17.24
N ASP A 461 12.25 -20.48 16.91
CA ASP A 461 13.64 -20.48 16.44
C ASP A 461 13.77 -19.80 15.08
N PHE A 462 12.84 -20.07 14.14
CA PHE A 462 12.76 -19.38 12.86
C PHE A 462 12.61 -17.86 13.06
N TYR A 463 11.62 -17.46 13.87
CA TYR A 463 11.34 -16.06 14.15
C TYR A 463 12.55 -15.35 14.76
N ASN A 464 13.17 -15.93 15.78
CA ASN A 464 14.31 -15.33 16.48
C ASN A 464 15.55 -15.20 15.60
N LYS A 465 15.74 -16.07 14.59
CA LYS A 465 16.89 -16.00 13.68
C LYS A 465 16.68 -15.02 12.54
N TYR A 466 15.53 -15.13 11.86
CA TYR A 466 15.34 -14.52 10.53
C TYR A 466 14.36 -13.33 10.51
N ILE A 467 13.52 -13.19 11.54
CA ILE A 467 12.54 -12.09 11.63
C ILE A 467 12.99 -11.06 12.68
N ALA A 468 13.15 -11.50 13.94
CA ALA A 468 13.63 -10.66 15.04
C ALA A 468 15.17 -10.64 15.13
N GLY A 469 15.84 -11.60 14.49
CA GLY A 469 17.30 -11.67 14.42
C GLY A 469 17.87 -10.98 13.19
N ASN A 470 19.18 -11.02 13.08
CA ASN A 470 19.96 -10.41 12.01
C ASN A 470 20.56 -11.43 11.03
N GLN A 471 20.12 -12.70 11.08
CA GLN A 471 20.66 -13.73 10.19
C GLN A 471 20.00 -13.62 8.82
N PRO A 472 20.77 -13.62 7.72
CA PRO A 472 20.26 -13.82 6.37
C PRO A 472 19.35 -15.04 6.27
N THR A 473 18.23 -14.91 5.56
CA THR A 473 17.26 -16.01 5.41
C THR A 473 17.75 -16.99 4.34
N PRO A 474 17.89 -18.30 4.62
CA PRO A 474 18.44 -19.27 3.66
C PRO A 474 17.38 -19.74 2.67
N TYR A 475 16.90 -18.85 1.78
CA TYR A 475 15.80 -19.15 0.84
C TYR A 475 16.02 -20.43 0.02
N ALA A 476 17.24 -20.65 -0.46
CA ALA A 476 17.60 -21.84 -1.25
C ALA A 476 17.42 -23.15 -0.45
N GLU A 477 17.65 -23.14 0.87
CA GLU A 477 17.46 -24.33 1.70
C GLU A 477 15.98 -24.70 1.82
N TYR A 478 15.10 -23.71 2.01
CA TYR A 478 13.65 -23.90 2.04
C TYR A 478 13.09 -24.35 0.70
N LEU A 479 13.48 -23.68 -0.39
CA LEU A 479 13.07 -24.03 -1.76
C LEU A 479 13.51 -25.45 -2.15
N LYS A 480 14.70 -25.88 -1.71
CA LYS A 480 15.17 -27.25 -1.95
C LYS A 480 14.24 -28.31 -1.32
N MET A 481 13.61 -28.02 -0.18
CA MET A 481 12.67 -28.94 0.48
C MET A 481 11.43 -29.25 -0.39
N VAL A 482 11.05 -28.33 -1.27
CA VAL A 482 9.93 -28.46 -2.22
C VAL A 482 10.40 -28.77 -3.64
N GLY A 483 11.63 -29.27 -3.78
CA GLY A 483 12.19 -29.70 -5.05
C GLY A 483 12.43 -28.54 -6.03
N VAL A 484 12.82 -27.37 -5.53
CA VAL A 484 13.22 -26.21 -6.33
C VAL A 484 14.71 -25.96 -6.14
N ASP A 485 15.46 -25.86 -7.24
CA ASP A 485 16.89 -25.54 -7.25
C ASP A 485 17.13 -24.14 -7.82
N VAL A 486 18.21 -23.50 -7.37
CA VAL A 486 18.71 -22.25 -7.93
C VAL A 486 19.68 -22.57 -9.06
N HIS A 487 19.31 -22.20 -10.28
CA HIS A 487 20.13 -22.34 -11.46
C HIS A 487 20.77 -21.01 -11.83
N LYS A 488 22.10 -21.02 -12.00
CA LYS A 488 22.82 -19.89 -12.55
C LYS A 488 22.81 -19.99 -14.07
N GLN A 489 22.18 -19.02 -14.71
CA GLN A 489 22.19 -18.87 -16.15
C GLN A 489 22.97 -17.61 -16.52
N GLU A 490 23.94 -17.77 -17.41
CA GLU A 490 24.63 -16.64 -18.00
C GLU A 490 23.77 -16.04 -19.11
N THR A 491 23.59 -14.72 -19.11
CA THR A 491 22.89 -14.01 -20.18
C THR A 491 23.73 -13.97 -21.46
N ALA A 492 23.12 -13.51 -22.55
CA ALA A 492 23.90 -13.02 -23.68
C ALA A 492 24.86 -11.90 -23.19
N PRO A 493 26.09 -11.82 -23.74
CA PRO A 493 27.02 -10.75 -23.41
C PRO A 493 26.40 -9.38 -23.72
N ILE A 494 26.48 -8.45 -22.77
CA ILE A 494 26.00 -7.08 -22.92
C ILE A 494 27.12 -6.08 -22.65
N PHE A 495 26.99 -4.89 -23.22
CA PHE A 495 27.85 -3.77 -22.87
C PHE A 495 27.23 -2.97 -21.72
N TRP A 496 27.92 -2.90 -20.58
CA TRP A 496 27.54 -2.04 -19.46
C TRP A 496 28.74 -1.65 -18.59
N LEU A 497 28.55 -0.75 -17.63
CA LEU A 497 29.62 -0.24 -16.74
C LEU A 497 29.75 -1.00 -15.42
N ILE A 498 28.66 -1.63 -14.98
CA ILE A 498 28.64 -2.52 -13.82
C ILE A 498 28.17 -3.91 -14.22
N LYS A 499 28.49 -4.91 -13.38
CA LYS A 499 28.14 -6.30 -13.59
C LYS A 499 26.66 -6.61 -13.51
N ASP A 500 25.85 -5.78 -12.87
CA ASP A 500 24.39 -5.93 -12.87
C ASP A 500 23.75 -4.58 -13.24
N PRO A 501 23.26 -4.41 -14.49
CA PRO A 501 22.63 -3.18 -14.92
C PRO A 501 21.43 -2.74 -14.07
N ASN A 502 20.76 -3.66 -13.37
CA ASN A 502 19.62 -3.34 -12.53
C ASN A 502 19.99 -2.49 -11.30
N GLN A 503 21.28 -2.46 -10.94
CA GLN A 503 21.81 -1.58 -9.89
C GLN A 503 22.19 -0.18 -10.41
N THR A 504 21.65 0.21 -11.57
CA THR A 504 21.83 1.55 -12.14
C THR A 504 20.64 2.43 -11.77
N GLY A 505 20.90 3.49 -11.02
CA GLY A 505 19.95 4.54 -10.72
C GLY A 505 20.08 5.75 -11.66
N TYR A 506 19.17 6.70 -11.49
CA TYR A 506 19.19 7.98 -12.19
C TYR A 506 19.25 9.13 -11.20
N ASP A 507 20.26 9.99 -11.35
CA ASP A 507 20.39 11.24 -10.60
C ASP A 507 19.70 12.35 -11.40
N ASP A 508 18.51 12.74 -10.96
CA ASP A 508 17.72 13.79 -11.62
C ASP A 508 18.37 15.18 -11.53
N LYS A 509 19.18 15.45 -10.50
CA LYS A 509 19.86 16.73 -10.33
C LYS A 509 20.93 16.93 -11.39
N ASN A 510 21.70 15.88 -11.67
CA ASN A 510 22.79 15.94 -12.65
C ASN A 510 22.39 15.39 -14.03
N LYS A 511 21.15 14.89 -14.17
CA LYS A 511 20.63 14.22 -15.38
C LYS A 511 21.60 13.12 -15.84
N ALA A 512 22.01 12.27 -14.91
CA ALA A 512 23.08 11.29 -15.10
C ALA A 512 22.70 9.92 -14.57
N LEU A 513 23.30 8.85 -15.11
CA LEU A 513 23.21 7.53 -14.47
C LEU A 513 24.17 7.48 -13.28
N ALA A 514 23.69 6.92 -12.17
CA ALA A 514 24.48 6.65 -10.97
C ALA A 514 24.38 5.15 -10.64
N PHE A 515 25.31 4.63 -9.85
CA PHE A 515 25.41 3.19 -9.58
C PHE A 515 25.45 2.94 -8.07
N ASP A 516 24.92 1.81 -7.62
CA ASP A 516 25.08 1.36 -6.23
C ASP A 516 26.58 1.20 -5.91
N GLU A 517 27.02 1.79 -4.80
CA GLU A 517 28.43 1.79 -4.38
C GLU A 517 28.97 0.37 -4.12
N ASN A 518 28.10 -0.60 -3.84
CA ASN A 518 28.44 -2.01 -3.64
C ASN A 518 28.51 -2.80 -4.95
N SER A 519 28.13 -2.21 -6.10
CA SER A 519 28.17 -2.89 -7.38
C SER A 519 29.60 -3.21 -7.83
N THR A 520 29.75 -4.35 -8.49
CA THR A 520 31.03 -4.73 -9.09
C THR A 520 31.17 -4.09 -10.48
N LEU A 521 32.26 -3.35 -10.72
CA LEU A 521 32.57 -2.79 -12.03
C LEU A 521 32.76 -3.86 -13.11
N SER A 522 32.28 -3.58 -14.32
CA SER A 522 32.50 -4.43 -15.49
C SER A 522 33.98 -4.42 -15.93
N PRO A 523 34.44 -5.44 -16.69
CA PRO A 523 35.78 -5.43 -17.28
C PRO A 523 36.05 -4.17 -18.11
N PHE A 524 35.06 -3.71 -18.88
CA PHE A 524 35.16 -2.47 -19.66
C PHE A 524 35.37 -1.26 -18.75
N ALA A 525 34.53 -1.07 -17.74
CA ALA A 525 34.64 0.06 -16.81
C ALA A 525 36.02 0.10 -16.13
N LYS A 526 36.52 -1.05 -15.68
CA LYS A 526 37.87 -1.18 -15.12
C LYS A 526 38.95 -0.77 -16.13
N SER A 527 38.81 -1.18 -17.40
CA SER A 527 39.79 -0.91 -18.44
C SER A 527 39.95 0.58 -18.78
N ILE A 528 38.89 1.37 -18.60
CA ILE A 528 38.89 2.82 -18.88
C ILE A 528 39.11 3.68 -17.63
N GLY A 529 39.39 3.06 -16.48
CA GLY A 529 39.59 3.76 -15.21
C GLY A 529 38.33 4.40 -14.64
N PHE A 530 37.15 3.86 -14.96
CA PHE A 530 35.87 4.25 -14.36
C PHE A 530 35.85 3.86 -12.86
N LYS A 531 35.24 4.70 -12.02
CA LYS A 531 35.05 4.48 -10.58
C LYS A 531 33.57 4.30 -10.30
N ILE A 532 33.22 3.47 -9.31
CA ILE A 532 31.81 3.21 -9.00
C ILE A 532 31.04 4.48 -8.61
N THR A 533 31.72 5.47 -8.04
CA THR A 533 31.18 6.78 -7.66
C THR A 533 31.03 7.76 -8.83
N ASP A 534 31.43 7.38 -10.05
CA ASP A 534 31.25 8.24 -11.23
C ASP A 534 29.79 8.24 -11.68
N GLN A 535 29.33 9.40 -12.18
CA GLN A 535 28.03 9.52 -12.81
C GLN A 535 28.17 9.62 -14.33
N VAL A 536 27.36 8.91 -15.09
CA VAL A 536 27.44 8.92 -16.57
C VAL A 536 26.52 9.97 -17.14
N LEU A 537 27.09 10.91 -17.88
CA LEU A 537 26.38 11.98 -18.57
C LEU A 537 26.07 11.63 -20.03
N ALA A 538 26.93 10.85 -20.69
CA ALA A 538 26.74 10.44 -22.08
C ALA A 538 27.55 9.20 -22.46
N LEU A 539 27.08 8.49 -23.48
CA LEU A 539 27.79 7.38 -24.14
C LEU A 539 27.88 7.68 -25.64
N ASP A 540 29.08 7.71 -26.20
CA ASP A 540 29.36 8.08 -27.60
C ASP A 540 28.65 9.38 -28.04
N GLY A 541 28.66 10.37 -27.14
CA GLY A 541 28.03 11.68 -27.35
C GLY A 541 26.51 11.68 -27.18
N LYS A 542 25.86 10.53 -26.99
CA LYS A 542 24.43 10.44 -26.66
C LYS A 542 24.24 10.71 -25.17
N THR A 543 23.65 11.87 -24.85
CA THR A 543 23.37 12.28 -23.48
C THR A 543 22.28 11.44 -22.85
N ILE A 544 22.36 11.24 -21.54
CA ILE A 544 21.29 10.60 -20.78
C ILE A 544 20.08 11.52 -20.74
N ASP A 545 18.93 10.98 -21.12
CA ASP A 545 17.63 11.62 -21.01
C ASP A 545 16.65 10.55 -20.50
N ILE A 546 16.11 10.76 -19.30
CA ILE A 546 15.22 9.79 -18.66
C ILE A 546 13.94 9.55 -19.46
N GLN A 547 13.46 10.56 -20.20
CA GLN A 547 12.27 10.43 -21.05
C GLN A 547 12.54 9.57 -22.28
N LYS A 548 13.81 9.40 -22.66
CA LYS A 548 14.27 8.62 -23.83
C LYS A 548 15.20 7.48 -23.42
N ILE A 549 15.10 7.01 -22.17
CA ILE A 549 16.02 6.00 -21.64
C ILE A 549 15.96 4.68 -22.41
N GLN A 550 14.81 4.33 -22.98
CA GLN A 550 14.66 3.13 -23.81
C GLN A 550 15.47 3.21 -25.10
N ASP A 551 15.56 4.39 -25.73
CA ASP A 551 16.40 4.60 -26.91
C ASP A 551 17.89 4.47 -26.55
N PHE A 552 18.28 5.00 -25.39
CA PHE A 552 19.63 4.87 -24.87
C PHE A 552 20.01 3.41 -24.58
N ILE A 553 19.12 2.66 -23.90
CA ILE A 553 19.30 1.22 -23.66
C ILE A 553 19.36 0.47 -25.00
N GLY A 554 18.47 0.78 -25.94
CA GLY A 554 18.47 0.22 -27.28
C GLY A 554 19.81 0.43 -27.98
N TYR A 555 20.39 1.63 -27.89
CA TYR A 555 21.72 1.91 -28.41
C TYR A 555 22.81 1.06 -27.75
N THR A 556 22.82 0.92 -26.42
CA THR A 556 23.85 0.12 -25.73
C THR A 556 23.87 -1.35 -26.19
N ARG A 557 22.71 -1.89 -26.58
CA ARG A 557 22.59 -3.24 -27.15
C ARG A 557 23.17 -3.39 -28.56
N THR A 558 23.41 -2.29 -29.26
CA THR A 558 24.04 -2.29 -30.60
C THR A 558 25.57 -2.28 -30.54
N ILE A 559 26.15 -1.99 -29.37
CA ILE A 559 27.61 -1.93 -29.18
C ILE A 559 28.20 -3.33 -29.30
N LYS A 560 29.23 -3.45 -30.14
CA LYS A 560 29.93 -4.72 -30.40
C LYS A 560 31.20 -4.82 -29.57
N ASP A 561 31.60 -6.05 -29.26
CA ASP A 561 32.87 -6.31 -28.59
C ASP A 561 34.04 -5.75 -29.41
N GLY A 562 34.96 -5.06 -28.73
CA GLY A 562 36.08 -4.37 -29.35
C GLY A 562 35.79 -3.01 -30.00
N GLN A 563 34.52 -2.58 -30.09
CA GLN A 563 34.15 -1.27 -30.62
C GLN A 563 34.74 -0.13 -29.78
N GLU A 564 35.24 0.94 -30.40
CA GLU A 564 35.66 2.12 -29.65
C GLU A 564 34.44 2.84 -29.06
N VAL A 565 34.47 3.06 -27.75
CA VAL A 565 33.39 3.71 -27.00
C VAL A 565 33.96 4.81 -26.12
N THR A 566 33.23 5.91 -26.06
CA THR A 566 33.52 7.10 -25.28
C THR A 566 32.45 7.30 -24.20
N VAL A 567 32.83 7.30 -22.93
CA VAL A 567 31.93 7.56 -21.80
C VAL A 567 32.24 8.95 -21.25
N THR A 568 31.25 9.83 -21.24
CA THR A 568 31.36 11.14 -20.56
C THR A 568 30.80 11.00 -19.16
N ILE A 569 31.62 11.31 -18.15
CA ILE A 569 31.30 11.15 -16.75
C ILE A 569 31.43 12.46 -15.96
N LEU A 570 30.79 12.48 -14.80
CA LEU A 570 31.00 13.44 -13.73
C LEU A 570 31.66 12.71 -12.55
N ARG A 571 32.88 13.09 -12.20
CA ARG A 571 33.64 12.48 -11.10
C ARG A 571 33.82 13.48 -9.98
N ASP A 572 33.59 13.05 -8.75
CA ASP A 572 33.96 13.83 -7.56
C ASP A 572 35.44 13.59 -7.22
N ASN A 573 36.23 14.66 -7.24
CA ASN A 573 37.61 14.69 -6.78
C ASN A 573 37.70 15.65 -5.58
N ALA A 574 37.60 15.11 -4.37
CA ALA A 574 37.72 15.85 -3.11
C ALA A 574 36.72 17.02 -2.95
N GLY A 575 35.45 16.79 -3.29
CA GLY A 575 34.34 17.75 -3.19
C GLY A 575 34.16 18.61 -4.44
N LYS A 576 35.01 18.45 -5.46
CA LYS A 576 34.91 19.14 -6.74
C LYS A 576 34.47 18.17 -7.82
N LYS A 577 33.27 18.40 -8.38
CA LYS A 577 32.74 17.62 -9.50
C LYS A 577 33.38 18.07 -10.82
N GLU A 578 34.02 17.15 -11.52
CA GLU A 578 34.71 17.41 -12.77
C GLU A 578 34.14 16.53 -13.89
N LYS A 579 33.83 17.17 -15.02
CA LYS A 579 33.39 16.48 -16.23
C LYS A 579 34.58 15.91 -16.97
N MET A 580 34.56 14.62 -17.26
CA MET A 580 35.66 13.92 -17.90
C MET A 580 35.16 13.02 -19.02
N THR A 581 36.06 12.68 -19.95
CA THR A 581 35.78 11.77 -21.04
C THR A 581 36.73 10.58 -20.96
N LEU A 582 36.18 9.40 -20.77
CA LEU A 582 36.90 8.13 -20.74
C LEU A 582 36.71 7.42 -22.09
N LYS A 583 37.75 6.78 -22.62
CA LYS A 583 37.72 6.09 -23.91
C LYS A 583 38.34 4.72 -23.79
N GLY A 584 37.75 3.72 -24.46
CA GLY A 584 38.31 2.38 -24.53
C GLY A 584 37.57 1.52 -25.55
N LYS A 585 38.08 0.31 -25.75
CA LYS A 585 37.39 -0.71 -26.54
C LYS A 585 36.36 -1.41 -25.67
N ALA A 586 35.12 -1.46 -26.13
CA ALA A 586 34.02 -2.14 -25.47
C ALA A 586 34.41 -3.59 -25.15
N ILE A 587 34.10 -4.02 -23.93
CA ILE A 587 34.19 -5.41 -23.50
C ILE A 587 32.78 -5.80 -23.09
N LEU A 588 32.17 -6.71 -23.84
CA LEU A 588 30.86 -7.25 -23.48
C LEU A 588 31.04 -8.28 -22.37
N ASP A 589 30.23 -8.18 -21.31
CA ASP A 589 30.26 -9.09 -20.16
C ASP A 589 28.93 -9.83 -20.03
N LYS A 590 28.97 -11.02 -19.44
CA LYS A 590 27.77 -11.81 -19.17
C LYS A 590 27.25 -11.51 -17.77
N LEU A 591 25.92 -11.46 -17.64
CA LEU A 591 25.27 -11.40 -16.35
C LEU A 591 25.02 -12.83 -15.89
N SER A 592 25.41 -13.15 -14.66
CA SER A 592 24.99 -14.39 -14.02
C SER A 592 23.66 -14.13 -13.33
N VAL A 593 22.58 -14.66 -13.89
CA VAL A 593 21.23 -14.54 -13.32
C VAL A 593 20.90 -15.84 -12.60
N GLU A 594 20.44 -15.70 -11.36
CA GLU A 594 19.90 -16.83 -10.60
C GLU A 594 18.42 -16.98 -10.93
N THR A 595 18.05 -18.12 -11.50
CA THR A 595 16.66 -18.50 -11.80
C THR A 595 16.25 -19.69 -10.93
N LEU A 596 15.01 -19.70 -10.49
CA LEU A 596 14.43 -20.84 -9.78
C LEU A 596 13.86 -21.84 -10.79
N GLN A 597 14.16 -23.13 -10.61
CA GLN A 597 13.58 -24.19 -11.44
C GLN A 597 13.16 -25.37 -10.57
N PHE A 598 12.03 -25.99 -10.90
CA PHE A 598 11.69 -27.28 -10.31
C PHE A 598 12.68 -28.34 -10.78
N LYS A 599 13.07 -29.22 -9.86
CA LYS A 599 13.86 -30.41 -10.18
C LYS A 599 13.13 -31.24 -11.22
N ALA A 600 13.88 -31.70 -12.23
CA ALA A 600 13.36 -32.64 -13.21
C ALA A 600 12.94 -33.98 -12.55
N ASN A 601 13.67 -34.39 -11.51
CA ASN A 601 13.44 -35.63 -10.77
C ASN A 601 13.46 -35.36 -9.24
N PRO A 602 12.39 -34.78 -8.68
CA PRO A 602 12.29 -34.58 -7.23
C PRO A 602 12.15 -35.92 -6.50
N SER A 603 12.61 -35.99 -5.25
CA SER A 603 12.30 -37.15 -4.40
C SER A 603 10.79 -37.25 -4.14
N PRO A 604 10.26 -38.44 -3.74
CA PRO A 604 8.85 -38.57 -3.37
C PRO A 604 8.41 -37.58 -2.27
N GLU A 605 9.29 -37.32 -1.30
CA GLU A 605 9.06 -36.35 -0.21
C GLU A 605 9.03 -34.92 -0.73
N GLU A 606 9.97 -34.54 -1.60
CA GLU A 606 10.02 -33.21 -2.22
C GLU A 606 8.76 -32.96 -3.07
N LEU A 607 8.36 -33.94 -3.88
CA LEU A 607 7.17 -33.84 -4.74
C LEU A 607 5.89 -33.75 -3.90
N LYS A 608 5.81 -34.51 -2.80
CA LYS A 608 4.68 -34.44 -1.87
C LYS A 608 4.57 -33.04 -1.26
N LEU A 609 5.65 -32.53 -0.68
CA LEU A 609 5.66 -31.21 -0.04
C LEU A 609 5.40 -30.08 -1.04
N GLN A 610 5.98 -30.18 -2.25
CA GLN A 610 5.70 -29.26 -3.36
C GLN A 610 4.21 -29.24 -3.71
N THR A 611 3.59 -30.42 -3.84
CA THR A 611 2.16 -30.52 -4.18
C THR A 611 1.30 -29.89 -3.09
N GLN A 612 1.63 -30.16 -1.81
CA GLN A 612 0.93 -29.56 -0.68
C GLN A 612 1.06 -28.03 -0.71
N TRP A 613 2.27 -27.51 -0.94
CA TRP A 613 2.55 -26.08 -1.04
C TRP A 613 1.76 -25.39 -2.17
N LEU A 614 1.86 -25.91 -3.38
CA LEU A 614 1.29 -25.29 -4.59
C LEU A 614 -0.22 -25.48 -4.73
N THR A 615 -0.82 -26.46 -4.05
CA THR A 615 -2.27 -26.74 -4.17
C THR A 615 -3.06 -26.48 -2.89
N GLY A 616 -2.38 -26.31 -1.75
CA GLY A 616 -3.02 -26.19 -0.45
C GLY A 616 -3.71 -27.47 0.04
N LYS A 617 -3.60 -28.58 -0.69
CA LYS A 617 -4.17 -29.88 -0.32
C LYS A 617 -3.28 -30.57 0.71
N LYS A 618 -3.90 -31.28 1.64
CA LYS A 618 -3.26 -32.04 2.71
C LYS A 618 -2.73 -33.38 2.20
#